data_AF-A0A7L4KG83-F1
#
_entry.id   AF-A0A7L4KG83-F1
#
_cell.length_a   1.000
_cell.length_b   1.000
_cell.length_c   1.000
_cell.angle_alpha   90.00
_cell.angle_beta   90.00
_cell.angle_gamma   90.00
#
_symmetry.space_group_name_H-M   'P 1'
#
loop_
_entity.id
_entity.type
_entity.pdbx_description
1 polymer ?
#
loop_
_entity_poly.entity_id
_entity_poly.type
_entity_poly.pdbx_seq_one_letter_code
_entity_poly.pdbx_strand_id
1 'polypeptide(L)'
;MLRSGQPLTGPNRKRCREDELLLGTILDEGEQGFVIDTRSAQAAKQARMTGGGTEPKSSYPQWRRLHRPLERGRLLQESFTKLVEACNDASVSMDRWLSRLESCRWLSHVKAALSTACLAAQCMDREEASVLVHGAEGTDTTLLVTALAQVILDPSCRTLLGFQGLLQREWIEAGHPFHLRCARSAYSHARPKQEAPLFLLFLDCVWQLSRQFPFSLEFDERLLLTLFDNAYASAYGTFLCNNEKER
;
A
#
# COMPACT_ATOMS: atom_id res chain seq x y z
N MET A 1 -9.98 4.51 -10.80
CA MET A 1 -8.62 4.34 -10.23
C MET A 1 -7.91 3.22 -10.94
N LEU A 2 -6.61 3.36 -11.17
CA LEU A 2 -5.75 2.41 -11.86
C LEU A 2 -4.54 2.07 -10.98
N ARG A 3 -3.91 0.92 -11.25
CA ARG A 3 -2.67 0.50 -10.61
C ARG A 3 -1.71 -0.14 -11.60
N SER A 4 -0.41 0.02 -11.37
CA SER A 4 0.63 -0.61 -12.18
C SER A 4 1.94 -0.78 -11.42
N GLY A 5 2.88 -1.51 -12.03
CA GLY A 5 4.30 -1.35 -11.74
C GLY A 5 4.86 -0.06 -12.38
N GLN A 6 6.12 0.26 -12.07
CA GLN A 6 6.78 1.41 -12.67
C GLN A 6 6.99 1.25 -14.19
N PRO A 7 7.05 2.35 -14.95
CA PRO A 7 7.42 2.31 -16.37
C PRO A 7 8.90 2.01 -16.55
N LEU A 8 9.26 1.29 -17.62
CA LEU A 8 10.62 0.86 -17.94
C LEU A 8 11.39 1.88 -18.79
N THR A 9 11.41 3.14 -18.35
CA THR A 9 12.06 4.23 -19.09
C THR A 9 13.59 4.11 -19.11
N GLY A 10 14.19 3.58 -18.05
CA GLY A 10 15.63 3.45 -17.88
C GLY A 10 16.41 4.77 -17.94
N PRO A 11 17.75 4.71 -17.96
CA PRO A 11 18.61 5.90 -18.00
C PRO A 11 18.45 6.68 -19.32
N ASN A 12 18.11 5.98 -20.41
CA ASN A 12 17.98 6.54 -21.75
C ASN A 12 16.60 7.15 -22.05
N ARG A 13 15.69 7.19 -21.05
CA ARG A 13 14.32 7.70 -21.21
C ARG A 13 13.58 7.05 -22.40
N LYS A 14 13.69 5.72 -22.50
CA LYS A 14 12.92 4.92 -23.46
C LYS A 14 11.43 5.23 -23.30
N ARG A 15 10.74 5.27 -24.44
CA ARG A 15 9.30 5.50 -24.54
C ARG A 15 8.63 4.24 -25.03
N CYS A 16 7.37 4.06 -24.65
CA CYS A 16 6.51 3.01 -25.16
C CYS A 16 5.23 3.67 -25.67
N ARG A 17 4.99 3.58 -26.98
CA ARG A 17 3.86 4.27 -27.62
C ARG A 17 2.53 3.65 -27.19
N GLU A 18 2.52 2.34 -26.96
CA GLU A 18 1.38 1.57 -26.52
C GLU A 18 0.96 1.97 -25.09
N ASP A 19 1.93 2.18 -24.20
CA ASP A 19 1.68 2.67 -22.83
C ASP A 19 1.17 4.11 -22.83
N GLU A 20 1.78 4.98 -23.64
CA GLU A 20 1.31 6.36 -23.84
C GLU A 20 -0.12 6.40 -24.40
N LEU A 21 -0.43 5.53 -25.37
CA LEU A 21 -1.79 5.40 -25.92
C LEU A 21 -2.77 4.88 -24.88
N LEU A 22 -2.40 3.84 -24.11
CA LEU A 22 -3.25 3.27 -23.07
C LEU A 22 -3.65 4.34 -22.05
N LEU A 23 -2.66 5.07 -21.50
CA LEU A 23 -2.93 6.17 -20.57
C LEU A 23 -3.64 7.36 -21.24
N GLY A 24 -3.47 7.55 -22.54
CA GLY A 24 -4.19 8.55 -23.32
C GLY A 24 -5.68 8.22 -23.46
N THR A 25 -6.05 6.95 -23.65
CA THR A 25 -7.45 6.52 -23.81
C THR A 25 -8.29 6.57 -22.53
N ILE A 26 -7.64 6.75 -21.37
CA ILE A 26 -8.31 6.82 -20.07
C ILE A 26 -8.90 8.21 -19.80
N LEU A 27 -8.35 9.25 -20.43
CA LEU A 27 -8.74 10.64 -20.20
C LEU A 27 -9.55 11.15 -21.39
N ASP A 28 -10.67 11.81 -21.12
CA ASP A 28 -11.43 12.50 -22.15
C ASP A 28 -10.72 13.80 -22.59
N GLU A 29 -11.18 14.40 -23.69
CA GLU A 29 -10.60 15.65 -24.20
C GLU A 29 -10.71 16.78 -23.16
N GLY A 30 -9.55 17.31 -22.74
CA GLY A 30 -9.47 18.39 -21.76
C GLY A 30 -9.27 17.93 -20.31
N GLU A 31 -9.39 16.63 -20.03
CA GLU A 31 -9.18 16.09 -18.69
C GLU A 31 -7.69 15.97 -18.31
N GLN A 32 -7.43 15.96 -17.00
CA GLN A 32 -6.11 15.65 -16.44
C GLN A 32 -6.19 14.46 -15.49
N GLY A 33 -5.15 13.62 -15.55
CA GLY A 33 -4.96 12.50 -14.63
C GLY A 33 -3.85 12.76 -13.62
N PHE A 34 -3.88 12.04 -12.50
CA PHE A 34 -2.81 12.04 -11.51
C PHE A 34 -2.06 10.72 -11.48
N VAL A 35 -0.74 10.80 -11.38
CA VAL A 35 0.12 9.64 -11.10
C VAL A 35 0.65 9.74 -9.68
N ILE A 36 0.22 8.87 -8.79
CA ILE A 36 0.73 8.79 -7.41
C ILE A 36 1.87 7.77 -7.38
N ASP A 37 3.11 8.27 -7.36
CA ASP A 37 4.30 7.45 -7.17
C ASP A 37 4.57 7.31 -5.66
N THR A 38 4.43 6.07 -5.16
CA THR A 38 4.57 5.75 -3.74
C THR A 38 6.02 5.67 -3.27
N ARG A 39 7.00 5.89 -4.15
CA ARG A 39 8.43 5.85 -3.82
C ARG A 39 8.95 7.23 -3.43
N SER A 40 10.05 7.23 -2.68
CA SER A 40 10.85 8.44 -2.50
C SER A 40 11.45 8.91 -3.83
N ALA A 41 11.68 10.21 -3.95
CA ALA A 41 12.33 10.77 -5.14
C ALA A 41 13.72 10.15 -5.39
N GLN A 42 14.43 9.74 -4.32
CA GLN A 42 15.69 9.03 -4.43
C GLN A 42 15.51 7.61 -4.98
N ALA A 43 14.53 6.85 -4.47
CA ALA A 43 14.25 5.51 -4.95
C ALA A 43 13.78 5.51 -6.41
N ALA A 44 12.95 6.47 -6.82
CA ALA A 44 12.54 6.64 -8.22
C ALA A 44 13.74 6.97 -9.14
N LYS A 45 14.66 7.82 -8.69
CA LYS A 45 15.92 8.10 -9.42
C LYS A 45 16.79 6.86 -9.54
N GLN A 46 16.94 6.07 -8.47
CA GLN A 46 17.72 4.84 -8.49
C GLN A 46 17.09 3.79 -9.42
N ALA A 47 15.76 3.65 -9.38
CA ALA A 47 15.05 2.71 -10.24
C ALA A 47 15.24 3.05 -11.73
N ARG A 48 15.31 4.35 -12.08
CA ARG A 48 15.68 4.80 -13.43
C ARG A 48 17.04 4.28 -13.87
N MET A 49 18.03 4.24 -12.97
CA MET A 49 19.37 3.73 -13.29
C MET A 49 19.37 2.22 -13.53
N THR A 50 18.44 1.48 -12.93
CA THR A 50 18.30 0.03 -13.05
C THR A 50 17.24 -0.41 -14.07
N GLY A 51 16.83 0.48 -14.98
CA GLY A 51 15.91 0.17 -16.08
C GLY A 51 14.43 0.52 -15.85
N GLY A 52 14.04 0.86 -14.63
CA GLY A 52 12.70 1.37 -14.29
C GLY A 52 12.56 2.87 -14.56
N GLY A 53 11.74 3.58 -13.77
CA GLY A 53 11.63 5.03 -13.83
C GLY A 53 10.24 5.59 -13.54
N THR A 54 9.89 6.68 -14.23
CA THR A 54 8.68 7.48 -14.02
C THR A 54 8.24 8.11 -15.34
N GLU A 55 6.96 8.46 -15.45
CA GLU A 55 6.28 9.06 -16.60
C GLU A 55 6.74 10.51 -16.85
N PRO A 56 7.60 10.82 -17.83
CA PRO A 56 8.02 12.19 -18.06
C PRO A 56 6.88 13.04 -18.62
N LYS A 57 6.73 14.29 -18.14
CA LYS A 57 5.67 15.23 -18.61
C LYS A 57 5.70 15.46 -20.13
N SER A 58 6.85 15.31 -20.77
CA SER A 58 7.00 15.42 -22.22
C SER A 58 6.31 14.29 -22.99
N SER A 59 6.16 13.11 -22.38
CA SER A 59 5.52 11.94 -22.98
C SER A 59 4.07 11.76 -22.50
N TYR A 60 3.77 12.20 -21.28
CA TYR A 60 2.45 12.08 -20.66
C TYR A 60 1.95 13.47 -20.23
N PRO A 61 1.60 14.36 -21.18
CA PRO A 61 1.34 15.78 -20.89
C PRO A 61 0.11 16.02 -20.02
N GLN A 62 -0.92 15.15 -20.11
CA GLN A 62 -2.15 15.23 -19.33
C GLN A 62 -2.04 14.57 -17.94
N TRP A 63 -0.92 13.88 -17.66
CA TRP A 63 -0.74 13.15 -16.41
C TRP A 63 0.22 13.90 -15.48
N ARG A 64 -0.30 14.41 -14.36
CA ARG A 64 0.48 15.11 -13.33
C ARG A 64 0.96 14.13 -12.26
N ARG A 65 2.27 13.95 -12.14
CA ARG A 65 2.85 13.10 -11.10
C ARG A 65 2.92 13.79 -9.73
N LEU A 66 2.51 13.06 -8.70
CA LEU A 66 2.58 13.40 -7.28
C LEU A 66 3.46 12.36 -6.57
N HIS A 67 4.51 12.81 -5.88
CA HIS A 67 5.35 11.93 -5.07
C HIS A 67 4.78 11.80 -3.65
N ARG A 68 4.53 10.56 -3.21
CA ARG A 68 3.99 10.22 -1.90
C ARG A 68 4.76 9.04 -1.30
N PRO A 69 5.98 9.27 -0.76
CA PRO A 69 6.83 8.18 -0.29
C PRO A 69 6.17 7.40 0.84
N LEU A 70 6.06 6.09 0.66
CA LEU A 70 5.63 5.13 1.67
C LEU A 70 6.77 4.16 1.98
N GLU A 71 6.94 3.87 3.26
CA GLU A 71 7.99 2.97 3.75
C GLU A 71 7.64 1.51 3.43
N ARG A 72 8.65 0.69 3.10
CA ARG A 72 8.46 -0.74 2.79
C ARG A 72 9.66 -1.59 3.16
N GLY A 73 9.49 -2.91 3.09
CA GLY A 73 10.56 -3.88 3.31
C GLY A 73 11.14 -3.77 4.72
N ARG A 74 12.47 -3.86 4.80
CA ARG A 74 13.22 -3.92 6.05
C ARG A 74 12.95 -2.76 7.01
N LEU A 75 12.86 -1.52 6.52
CA LEU A 75 12.66 -0.35 7.39
C LEU A 75 11.29 -0.38 8.06
N LEU A 76 10.25 -0.80 7.33
CA LEU A 76 8.92 -0.99 7.91
C LEU A 76 8.89 -2.17 8.87
N GLN A 77 9.59 -3.27 8.56
CA GLN A 77 9.72 -4.41 9.48
C GLN A 77 10.42 -4.00 10.79
N GLU A 78 11.48 -3.20 10.72
CA GLU A 78 12.17 -2.67 11.91
C GLU A 78 11.28 -1.73 12.73
N SER A 79 10.45 -0.90 12.07
CA SER A 79 9.42 -0.10 12.73
C SER A 79 8.45 -0.97 13.52
N PHE A 80 7.94 -2.04 12.91
CA PHE A 80 7.02 -2.96 13.55
C PHE A 80 7.66 -3.74 14.71
N THR A 81 8.90 -4.24 14.56
CA THR A 81 9.61 -4.91 15.65
C THR A 81 9.75 -3.99 16.87
N LYS A 82 10.12 -2.72 16.66
CA LYS A 82 10.25 -1.74 17.76
C LYS A 82 8.91 -1.45 18.45
N LEU A 83 7.81 -1.44 17.69
CA LEU A 83 6.47 -1.29 18.27
C LEU A 83 6.15 -2.49 19.18
N VAL A 84 6.38 -3.71 18.69
CA VAL A 84 6.15 -4.94 19.48
C VAL A 84 7.01 -4.97 20.75
N GLU A 85 8.29 -4.59 20.64
CA GLU A 85 9.19 -4.46 21.80
C GLU A 85 8.70 -3.40 22.80
N ALA A 86 8.16 -2.27 22.32
CA ALA A 86 7.54 -1.30 23.19
C ALA A 86 6.34 -1.92 23.92
N CYS A 87 5.38 -2.49 23.18
CA CYS A 87 4.15 -3.12 23.69
C CYS A 87 4.38 -4.19 24.76
N ASN A 88 5.47 -4.95 24.66
CA ASN A 88 5.77 -6.04 25.59
C ASN A 88 6.48 -5.57 26.87
N ASP A 89 6.99 -4.34 26.93
CA ASP A 89 7.64 -3.80 28.12
C ASP A 89 6.62 -3.11 29.04
N ALA A 90 5.97 -3.89 29.89
CA ALA A 90 4.96 -3.38 30.83
C ALA A 90 5.56 -2.59 32.02
N SER A 91 6.89 -2.50 32.13
CA SER A 91 7.59 -1.93 33.29
C SER A 91 7.98 -0.46 33.13
N VAL A 92 7.72 0.14 31.96
CA VAL A 92 8.14 1.52 31.66
C VAL A 92 7.11 2.57 32.10
N SER A 93 7.61 3.76 32.45
CA SER A 93 6.76 4.93 32.65
C SER A 93 6.07 5.34 31.36
N MET A 94 4.95 6.07 31.49
CA MET A 94 4.19 6.58 30.33
C MET A 94 5.04 7.47 29.41
N ASP A 95 5.90 8.33 29.94
CA ASP A 95 6.77 9.17 29.10
C ASP A 95 7.74 8.35 28.26
N ARG A 96 8.31 7.29 28.86
CA ARG A 96 9.22 6.38 28.16
C ARG A 96 8.47 5.54 27.14
N TRP A 97 7.25 5.11 27.46
CA TRP A 97 6.35 4.44 26.51
C TRP A 97 6.07 5.32 25.28
N LEU A 98 5.63 6.56 25.49
CA LEU A 98 5.31 7.51 24.42
C LEU A 98 6.55 7.82 23.56
N SER A 99 7.71 8.00 24.19
CA SER A 99 8.98 8.17 23.48
C SER A 99 9.32 6.96 22.60
N ARG A 100 9.12 5.74 23.10
CA ARG A 100 9.32 4.52 22.29
C ARG A 100 8.33 4.43 21.14
N LEU A 101 7.05 4.72 21.39
CA LEU A 101 6.00 4.75 20.37
C LEU A 101 6.33 5.76 19.25
N GLU A 102 6.80 6.95 19.59
CA GLU A 102 7.24 7.94 18.61
C GLU A 102 8.47 7.43 17.83
N SER A 103 9.46 6.87 18.54
CA SER A 103 10.71 6.38 17.94
C SER A 103 10.53 5.20 16.99
N CYS A 104 9.50 4.37 17.19
CA CYS A 104 9.21 3.24 16.31
C CYS A 104 8.62 3.69 14.97
N ARG A 105 8.01 4.88 14.90
CA ARG A 105 7.41 5.50 13.71
C ARG A 105 6.23 4.76 13.07
N TRP A 106 5.71 3.71 13.69
CA TRP A 106 4.60 2.93 13.13
C TRP A 106 3.38 3.81 12.81
N LEU A 107 2.96 4.66 13.75
CA LEU A 107 1.85 5.59 13.56
C LEU A 107 2.11 6.63 12.45
N SER A 108 3.38 6.98 12.21
CA SER A 108 3.75 7.83 11.08
C SER A 108 3.54 7.13 9.74
N HIS A 109 3.78 5.81 9.67
CA HIS A 109 3.51 5.01 8.48
C HIS A 109 2.00 4.84 8.25
N VAL A 110 1.22 4.58 9.31
CA VAL A 110 -0.25 4.54 9.27
C VAL A 110 -0.81 5.87 8.74
N LYS A 111 -0.36 6.99 9.33
CA LYS A 111 -0.74 8.34 8.86
C LYS A 111 -0.39 8.56 7.39
N ALA A 112 0.81 8.19 6.96
CA ALA A 112 1.25 8.39 5.58
C ALA A 112 0.42 7.58 4.57
N ALA A 113 0.10 6.32 4.90
CA ALA A 113 -0.76 5.46 4.09
C ALA A 113 -2.17 6.04 3.96
N LEU A 114 -2.83 6.36 5.07
CA LEU A 114 -4.16 6.98 5.09
C LEU A 114 -4.19 8.32 4.36
N SER A 115 -3.18 9.18 4.57
CA SER A 115 -3.11 10.48 3.89
C SER A 115 -2.96 10.33 2.37
N THR A 116 -2.20 9.33 1.92
CA THR A 116 -2.01 9.04 0.49
C THR A 116 -3.26 8.45 -0.15
N ALA A 117 -3.93 7.53 0.54
CA ALA A 117 -5.22 6.98 0.10
C ALA A 117 -6.33 8.04 0.08
N CYS A 118 -6.36 8.93 1.09
CA CYS A 118 -7.29 10.06 1.12
C CYS A 118 -7.04 11.04 -0.02
N LEU A 119 -5.79 11.31 -0.38
CA LEU A 119 -5.47 12.11 -1.56
C LEU A 119 -5.98 11.45 -2.85
N ALA A 120 -5.74 10.15 -3.02
CA ALA A 120 -6.26 9.41 -4.18
C ALA A 120 -7.78 9.50 -4.25
N ALA A 121 -8.46 9.31 -3.11
CA ALA A 121 -9.90 9.44 -2.99
C ALA A 121 -10.40 10.85 -3.34
N GLN A 122 -9.75 11.89 -2.81
CA GLN A 122 -10.11 13.29 -3.08
C GLN A 122 -9.96 13.67 -4.55
N CYS A 123 -8.88 13.23 -5.21
CA CYS A 123 -8.69 13.46 -6.64
C CYS A 123 -9.83 12.86 -7.47
N MET A 124 -10.35 11.69 -7.08
CA MET A 124 -11.45 11.05 -7.79
C MET A 124 -12.82 11.66 -7.47
N ASP A 125 -13.10 11.91 -6.19
CA ASP A 125 -14.40 12.36 -5.71
C ASP A 125 -14.66 13.85 -5.97
N ARG A 126 -13.61 14.70 -5.87
CA ARG A 126 -13.76 16.16 -5.97
C ARG A 126 -13.24 16.77 -7.25
N GLU A 127 -12.14 16.24 -7.77
CA GLU A 127 -11.55 16.74 -9.03
C GLU A 127 -12.06 15.95 -10.24
N GLU A 128 -12.90 14.92 -10.03
CA GLU A 128 -13.39 14.00 -11.06
C GLU A 128 -12.26 13.42 -11.91
N ALA A 129 -11.05 13.32 -11.33
CA ALA A 129 -9.83 12.99 -12.06
C ALA A 129 -9.51 11.50 -11.99
N SER A 130 -9.00 10.96 -13.10
CA SER A 130 -8.42 9.61 -13.14
C SER A 130 -7.10 9.56 -12.39
N VAL A 131 -6.95 8.57 -11.50
CA VAL A 131 -5.74 8.36 -10.68
C VAL A 131 -5.08 7.04 -11.02
N LEU A 132 -3.80 7.08 -11.38
CA LEU A 132 -2.89 5.93 -11.48
C LEU A 132 -2.00 5.88 -10.25
N VAL A 133 -1.99 4.76 -9.53
CA VAL A 133 -1.09 4.55 -8.40
C VAL A 133 -0.03 3.52 -8.78
N HIS A 134 1.25 3.81 -8.53
CA HIS A 134 2.31 2.82 -8.70
C HIS A 134 3.43 2.95 -7.66
N GLY A 135 4.21 1.89 -7.59
CA GLY A 135 5.40 1.75 -6.77
C GLY A 135 6.53 1.23 -7.65
N ALA A 136 7.41 0.39 -7.10
CA ALA A 136 8.41 -0.28 -7.93
C ALA A 136 7.75 -1.40 -8.76
N GLU A 137 7.26 -2.45 -8.09
CA GLU A 137 6.64 -3.61 -8.73
C GLU A 137 5.10 -3.51 -8.78
N GLY A 138 4.50 -2.58 -8.03
CA GLY A 138 3.05 -2.41 -7.97
C GLY A 138 2.33 -3.37 -7.02
N THR A 139 3.05 -4.22 -6.28
CA THR A 139 2.48 -5.31 -5.46
C THR A 139 2.55 -5.09 -3.93
N ASP A 140 3.03 -3.92 -3.48
CA ASP A 140 3.14 -3.57 -2.06
C ASP A 140 2.38 -2.26 -1.77
N THR A 141 3.08 -1.14 -1.70
CA THR A 141 2.54 0.18 -1.32
C THR A 141 1.43 0.67 -2.26
N THR A 142 1.47 0.23 -3.51
CA THR A 142 0.40 0.46 -4.49
C THR A 142 -0.91 -0.20 -4.07
N LEU A 143 -0.86 -1.47 -3.66
CA LEU A 143 -2.03 -2.23 -3.21
C LEU A 143 -2.58 -1.65 -1.91
N LEU A 144 -1.68 -1.26 -0.99
CA LEU A 144 -2.05 -0.56 0.24
C LEU A 144 -2.88 0.70 -0.05
N VAL A 145 -2.40 1.58 -0.94
CA VAL A 145 -3.09 2.83 -1.26
C VAL A 145 -4.40 2.58 -2.01
N THR A 146 -4.39 1.70 -3.00
CA THR A 146 -5.59 1.41 -3.82
C THR A 146 -6.68 0.69 -3.03
N ALA A 147 -6.34 -0.25 -2.15
CA ALA A 147 -7.31 -0.90 -1.27
C ALA A 147 -7.90 0.10 -0.26
N LEU A 148 -7.07 0.94 0.39
CA LEU A 148 -7.57 1.95 1.33
C LEU A 148 -8.45 3.00 0.65
N ALA A 149 -8.08 3.45 -0.56
CA ALA A 149 -8.90 4.41 -1.31
C ALA A 149 -10.28 3.83 -1.64
N GLN A 150 -10.36 2.52 -1.95
CA GLN A 150 -11.65 1.83 -2.15
C GLN A 150 -12.46 1.73 -0.86
N VAL A 151 -11.85 1.40 0.29
CA VAL A 151 -12.55 1.45 1.60
C VAL A 151 -13.08 2.86 1.89
N ILE A 152 -12.34 3.90 1.52
CA ILE A 152 -12.74 5.30 1.72
C ILE A 152 -13.88 5.71 0.78
N LEU A 153 -13.84 5.32 -0.50
CA LEU A 153 -14.79 5.80 -1.52
C LEU A 153 -16.05 4.94 -1.65
N ASP A 154 -15.92 3.62 -1.53
CA ASP A 154 -16.99 2.68 -1.86
C ASP A 154 -17.61 2.06 -0.59
N PRO A 155 -18.89 2.37 -0.27
CA PRO A 155 -19.59 1.75 0.84
C PRO A 155 -19.68 0.23 0.75
N SER A 156 -19.69 -0.35 -0.46
CA SER A 156 -19.73 -1.80 -0.64
C SER A 156 -18.51 -2.48 -0.02
N CYS A 157 -17.32 -1.87 -0.14
CA CYS A 157 -16.08 -2.35 0.47
C CYS A 157 -16.06 -2.31 2.00
N ARG A 158 -17.09 -1.75 2.64
CA ARG A 158 -17.23 -1.70 4.11
C ARG A 158 -18.21 -2.74 4.67
N THR A 159 -18.88 -3.48 3.79
CA THR A 159 -19.62 -4.69 4.15
C THR A 159 -18.65 -5.86 4.35
N LEU A 160 -19.05 -6.90 5.07
CA LEU A 160 -18.22 -8.09 5.28
C LEU A 160 -17.86 -8.75 3.95
N LEU A 161 -18.86 -8.97 3.08
CA LEU A 161 -18.67 -9.59 1.78
C LEU A 161 -17.88 -8.70 0.83
N GLY A 162 -18.15 -7.40 0.80
CA GLY A 162 -17.43 -6.48 -0.05
C GLY A 162 -15.99 -6.27 0.39
N PHE A 163 -15.70 -6.30 1.70
CA PHE A 163 -14.32 -6.29 2.19
C PHE A 163 -13.58 -7.57 1.83
N GLN A 164 -14.21 -8.75 1.95
CA GLN A 164 -13.61 -10.00 1.47
C GLN A 164 -13.32 -9.97 -0.04
N GLY A 165 -14.26 -9.45 -0.84
CA GLY A 165 -14.06 -9.24 -2.28
C GLY A 165 -12.94 -8.25 -2.59
N LEU A 166 -12.80 -7.20 -1.79
CA LEU A 166 -11.69 -6.26 -1.87
C LEU A 166 -10.35 -6.96 -1.60
N LEU A 167 -10.24 -7.76 -0.54
CA LEU A 167 -9.00 -8.50 -0.24
C LEU A 167 -8.63 -9.47 -1.35
N GLN A 168 -9.61 -10.19 -1.88
CA GLN A 168 -9.44 -11.12 -2.97
C GLN A 168 -8.87 -10.42 -4.23
N ARG A 169 -9.50 -9.34 -4.69
CA ARG A 169 -9.06 -8.63 -5.89
C ARG A 169 -7.79 -7.80 -5.68
N GLU A 170 -7.69 -7.09 -4.56
CA GLU A 170 -6.65 -6.10 -4.36
C GLU A 170 -5.35 -6.65 -3.80
N TRP A 171 -5.42 -7.73 -3.02
CA TRP A 171 -4.23 -8.31 -2.40
C TRP A 171 -3.87 -9.65 -3.02
N ILE A 172 -4.84 -10.54 -3.23
CA ILE A 172 -4.57 -11.92 -3.66
C ILE A 172 -4.33 -11.99 -5.17
N GLU A 173 -5.34 -11.62 -5.97
CA GLU A 173 -5.28 -11.65 -7.45
C GLU A 173 -4.26 -10.65 -8.00
N ALA A 174 -4.08 -9.52 -7.31
CA ALA A 174 -3.08 -8.51 -7.63
C ALA A 174 -1.62 -9.00 -7.46
N GLY A 175 -1.42 -10.15 -6.81
CA GLY A 175 -0.09 -10.73 -6.60
C GLY A 175 0.69 -10.09 -5.46
N HIS A 176 0.04 -9.70 -4.35
CA HIS A 176 0.79 -9.41 -3.13
C HIS A 176 1.56 -10.68 -2.70
N PRO A 177 2.89 -10.62 -2.52
CA PRO A 177 3.68 -11.81 -2.28
C PRO A 177 3.61 -12.26 -0.80
N PHE A 178 2.44 -12.76 -0.37
CA PHE A 178 2.17 -13.12 1.03
C PHE A 178 3.20 -14.09 1.60
N HIS A 179 3.55 -15.14 0.87
CA HIS A 179 4.54 -16.13 1.35
C HIS A 179 5.91 -15.48 1.66
N LEU A 180 6.36 -14.52 0.84
CA LEU A 180 7.62 -13.81 1.09
C LEU A 180 7.49 -12.72 2.17
N ARG A 181 6.33 -12.05 2.24
CA ARG A 181 6.11 -10.89 3.13
C ARG A 181 5.79 -11.29 4.56
N CYS A 182 5.05 -12.39 4.73
CA CYS A 182 4.56 -12.92 6.00
C CYS A 182 5.27 -14.22 6.41
N ALA A 183 6.50 -14.45 5.89
CA ALA A 183 7.26 -15.67 6.12
C ALA A 183 7.55 -15.93 7.62
N ARG A 184 7.72 -14.88 8.42
CA ARG A 184 8.02 -14.96 9.85
C ARG A 184 7.36 -13.81 10.62
N SER A 185 7.16 -14.02 11.92
CA SER A 185 6.57 -13.01 12.81
C SER A 185 7.60 -11.97 13.27
N ALA A 186 7.09 -10.89 13.90
CA ALA A 186 7.93 -9.85 14.51
C ALA A 186 8.90 -10.35 15.58
N TYR A 187 8.67 -11.54 16.15
CA TYR A 187 9.51 -12.17 17.16
C TYR A 187 10.69 -12.94 16.57
N SER A 188 10.77 -13.09 15.24
CA SER A 188 11.88 -13.76 14.58
C SER A 188 13.17 -12.95 14.73
N HIS A 189 14.22 -13.58 15.26
CA HIS A 189 15.57 -13.01 15.31
C HIS A 189 16.23 -12.89 13.94
N ALA A 190 15.76 -13.68 12.97
CA ALA A 190 16.25 -13.60 11.61
C ALA A 190 15.45 -12.55 10.83
N ARG A 191 16.17 -11.74 10.04
CA ARG A 191 15.59 -10.64 9.25
C ARG A 191 15.79 -10.87 7.75
N PRO A 192 14.90 -11.65 7.09
CA PRO A 192 14.95 -11.83 5.65
C PRO A 192 14.77 -10.51 4.91
N LYS A 193 15.37 -10.41 3.73
CA LYS A 193 15.35 -9.18 2.92
C LYS A 193 13.95 -8.80 2.41
N GLN A 194 13.04 -9.76 2.34
CA GLN A 194 11.75 -9.64 1.65
C GLN A 194 10.54 -9.56 2.59
N GLU A 195 10.72 -9.69 3.90
CA GLU A 195 9.63 -9.51 4.86
C GLU A 195 9.21 -8.04 4.95
N ALA A 196 7.90 -7.80 5.04
CA ALA A 196 7.35 -6.49 5.33
C ALA A 196 5.90 -6.61 5.83
N PRO A 197 5.51 -5.90 6.89
CA PRO A 197 4.17 -5.97 7.48
C PRO A 197 3.19 -5.06 6.73
N LEU A 198 3.18 -5.14 5.39
CA LEU A 198 2.35 -4.29 4.50
C LEU A 198 0.86 -4.58 4.68
N PHE A 199 0.50 -5.87 4.73
CA PHE A 199 -0.88 -6.28 4.97
C PHE A 199 -1.35 -5.90 6.38
N LEU A 200 -0.50 -6.06 7.39
CA LEU A 200 -0.79 -5.56 8.74
C LEU A 200 -0.97 -4.03 8.76
N LEU A 201 -0.11 -3.28 8.08
CA LEU A 201 -0.24 -1.82 7.99
C LEU A 201 -1.59 -1.42 7.36
N PHE A 202 -2.05 -2.16 6.35
CA PHE A 202 -3.39 -2.00 5.78
C PHE A 202 -4.49 -2.27 6.83
N LEU A 203 -4.42 -3.39 7.55
CA LEU A 203 -5.40 -3.73 8.58
C LEU A 203 -5.45 -2.69 9.71
N ASP A 204 -4.30 -2.17 10.15
CA ASP A 204 -4.23 -1.08 11.13
C ASP A 204 -4.90 0.18 10.58
N CYS A 205 -4.62 0.56 9.32
CA CYS A 205 -5.30 1.70 8.70
C CYS A 205 -6.84 1.52 8.65
N VAL A 206 -7.34 0.31 8.35
CA VAL A 206 -8.78 0.00 8.38
C VAL A 206 -9.32 0.08 9.81
N TRP A 207 -8.56 -0.40 10.80
CA TRP A 207 -8.91 -0.24 12.21
C TRP A 207 -9.01 1.25 12.59
N GLN A 208 -8.06 2.10 12.20
CA GLN A 208 -8.12 3.55 12.45
C GLN A 208 -9.38 4.19 11.83
N LEU A 209 -9.79 3.75 10.63
CA LEU A 209 -11.04 4.21 10.00
C LEU A 209 -12.26 3.77 10.82
N SER A 210 -12.29 2.53 11.32
CA SER A 210 -13.38 2.05 12.20
C SER A 210 -13.49 2.87 13.49
N ARG A 211 -12.35 3.30 14.05
CA ARG A 211 -12.31 4.13 15.26
C ARG A 211 -12.85 5.54 15.01
N GLN A 212 -12.57 6.12 13.85
CA GLN A 212 -13.05 7.45 13.46
C GLN A 212 -14.51 7.44 12.99
N PHE A 213 -14.95 6.33 12.42
CA PHE A 213 -16.31 6.16 11.87
C PHE A 213 -16.96 4.87 12.39
N PRO A 214 -17.42 4.84 13.66
CA PRO A 214 -17.86 3.61 14.34
C PRO A 214 -19.03 2.86 13.70
N PHE A 215 -19.80 3.52 12.82
CA PHE A 215 -20.98 2.97 12.16
C PHE A 215 -20.80 2.78 10.64
N SER A 216 -19.60 2.97 10.13
CA SER A 216 -19.33 2.91 8.68
C SER A 216 -18.89 1.55 8.18
N LEU A 217 -18.49 0.63 9.08
CA LEU A 217 -18.02 -0.72 8.75
C LEU A 217 -18.96 -1.76 9.38
N GLU A 218 -19.34 -2.78 8.61
CA GLU A 218 -20.20 -3.88 9.06
C GLU A 218 -19.45 -4.88 9.96
N PHE A 219 -18.13 -4.98 9.79
CA PHE A 219 -17.26 -5.87 10.53
C PHE A 219 -16.49 -5.14 11.64
N ASP A 220 -15.99 -5.90 12.60
CA ASP A 220 -15.31 -5.38 13.78
C ASP A 220 -13.80 -5.74 13.81
N GLU A 221 -13.14 -5.35 14.90
CA GLU A 221 -11.74 -5.65 15.15
C GLU A 221 -11.42 -7.14 15.13
N ARG A 222 -12.37 -8.02 15.49
CA ARG A 222 -12.12 -9.47 15.53
C ARG A 222 -11.85 -10.02 14.15
N LEU A 223 -12.53 -9.50 13.12
CA LEU A 223 -12.23 -9.87 11.74
C LEU A 223 -10.80 -9.47 11.36
N LEU A 224 -10.39 -8.24 11.69
CA LEU A 224 -9.06 -7.74 11.35
C LEU A 224 -7.95 -8.56 12.02
N LEU A 225 -8.12 -8.91 13.30
CA LEU A 225 -7.21 -9.79 14.02
C LEU A 225 -7.17 -11.20 13.39
N THR A 226 -8.33 -11.75 13.03
CA THR A 226 -8.40 -13.07 12.36
C THR A 226 -7.66 -13.05 11.02
N LEU A 227 -7.80 -11.98 10.23
CA LEU A 227 -7.09 -11.83 8.95
C LEU A 227 -5.59 -11.71 9.16
N PHE A 228 -5.14 -10.97 10.18
CA PHE A 228 -3.74 -10.88 10.54
C PHE A 228 -3.17 -12.26 10.91
N ASP A 229 -3.83 -12.99 11.81
CA ASP A 229 -3.36 -14.32 12.23
C ASP A 229 -3.24 -15.25 11.03
N ASN A 230 -4.26 -15.29 10.16
CA ASN A 230 -4.26 -16.15 8.98
C ASN A 230 -3.27 -15.69 7.89
N ALA A 231 -2.79 -14.45 7.88
CA ALA A 231 -1.74 -14.04 6.96
C ALA A 231 -0.37 -14.65 7.32
N TYR A 232 -0.14 -14.95 8.61
CA TYR A 232 1.13 -15.52 9.10
C TYR A 232 1.04 -17.02 9.41
N ALA A 233 -0.09 -17.48 9.93
CA ALA A 233 -0.32 -18.86 10.33
C ALA A 233 -1.78 -19.23 10.06
N SER A 234 -2.01 -20.00 8.98
CA SER A 234 -3.35 -20.36 8.54
C SER A 234 -3.48 -21.85 8.32
N ALA A 235 -4.66 -22.38 8.65
CA ALA A 235 -5.11 -23.71 8.22
C ALA A 235 -5.74 -23.68 6.81
N TYR A 236 -5.83 -22.51 6.17
CA TYR A 236 -6.47 -22.27 4.88
C TYR A 236 -5.46 -21.85 3.81
N GLY A 237 -5.87 -21.99 2.54
CA GLY A 237 -5.06 -21.63 1.37
C GLY A 237 -5.05 -20.14 0.99
N THR A 238 -5.84 -19.30 1.66
CA THR A 238 -6.16 -17.92 1.23
C THR A 238 -4.93 -17.03 1.08
N PHE A 239 -3.98 -17.08 2.01
CA PHE A 239 -2.79 -16.22 2.02
C PHE A 239 -1.49 -16.99 1.70
N LEU A 240 -1.60 -18.19 1.12
CA LEU A 240 -0.42 -18.93 0.64
C LEU A 240 0.16 -18.32 -0.65
N CYS A 241 1.34 -18.78 -1.06
CA CYS A 241 1.99 -18.42 -2.33
C CYS A 241 2.26 -16.90 -2.50
N ASN A 242 2.78 -16.49 -3.66
CA ASN A 242 3.13 -15.09 -3.95
C ASN A 242 2.32 -14.42 -5.04
N ASN A 243 1.54 -15.19 -5.80
CA ASN A 243 0.73 -14.70 -6.90
C ASN A 243 -0.30 -15.77 -7.30
N GLU A 244 -1.23 -15.39 -8.16
CA GLU A 244 -2.29 -16.27 -8.66
C GLU A 244 -1.74 -17.49 -9.41
N LYS A 245 -0.66 -17.32 -10.20
CA LYS A 245 -0.05 -18.43 -10.95
C LYS A 245 0.52 -19.53 -10.04
N GLU A 246 1.00 -19.17 -8.85
CA GLU A 246 1.53 -20.12 -7.87
C GLU A 246 0.44 -20.82 -7.03
N ARG A 247 -0.80 -20.34 -7.07
CA ARG A 247 -1.92 -20.81 -6.22
C ARG A 247 -2.74 -21.87 -6.93
#